data_AF-A0AAV4IGH7-F1
#
_entry.id   AF-A0AAV4IGH7-F1
#
_cell.length_a   1.000
_cell.length_b   1.000
_cell.length_c   1.000
_cell.angle_alpha   90.00
_cell.angle_beta   90.00
_cell.angle_gamma   90.00
#
_symmetry.space_group_name_H-M   'P 1'
#
loop_
_entity.id
_entity.type
_entity.pdbx_description
1 polymer ?
#
loop_
_entity_poly.entity_id
_entity_poly.type
_entity_poly.pdbx_seq_one_letter_code
_entity_poly.pdbx_strand_id
1 'polypeptide(L)'
;MAGLIHSSLFGLFVLILAASGVFGHYFDVISKTSDPAPLVLTVTPAHYTTGITGYVSLECHIDLHYGSDVETLYWMRILKRTHGGWSLVAQLRDLTGAENKTDHVTAVGQVGSSVGEAHLMIKWPADDHDVFGEYICDALGTDPHLQFVVEKSSILSIREQNITAQDLLELMHKRHAELRKDTEDLADDVEDNSLQMNDLLARILKLEREMKEHLHEDDASHQNITSVWPAGNVGLLMPQCGCPTDPAFHQDNSSYVKFHVESPTNRSCGSHQPNFHLSQPLATETGSECYMNLRFCEAANVSSNISWPEGSYCLNWDTHDLCPPSFEAGRVVLDQVDGTDSHVVSSSVVELSGTYTYLHFCCKNTRPYDIPMVLPTESPFYLYRYNGFCQEVLGMRVEREYIDIDTEDVQNGDAGHGVHPDIVIQKGQPTRIEICYYTKES
;
A
#
# COMPACT_ATOMS: atom_id res chain seq x y z
N MET A 1 42.97 15.82 62.51
CA MET A 1 41.74 16.03 63.29
C MET A 1 40.59 15.54 62.41
N ALA A 2 40.21 14.25 62.50
CA ALA A 2 39.17 13.71 63.39
C ALA A 2 37.78 14.31 63.06
N GLY A 3 36.72 13.58 62.69
CA GLY A 3 36.43 12.14 62.62
C GLY A 3 35.13 11.92 61.78
N LEU A 4 34.87 10.71 61.24
CA LEU A 4 34.01 9.63 61.82
C LEU A 4 32.50 9.93 61.59
N ILE A 5 31.56 9.12 61.05
CA ILE A 5 31.31 7.66 60.89
C ILE A 5 30.18 7.50 59.81
N HIS A 6 30.29 6.66 58.75
CA HIS A 6 29.61 5.35 58.50
C HIS A 6 28.10 5.24 58.86
N SER A 7 27.23 4.41 58.29
CA SER A 7 27.05 3.65 57.05
C SER A 7 25.83 2.72 57.30
N SER A 8 25.04 2.46 56.26
CA SER A 8 24.39 1.15 55.98
C SER A 8 23.04 0.73 56.63
N LEU A 9 22.22 0.15 55.74
CA LEU A 9 21.51 -1.15 55.79
C LEU A 9 20.19 -1.32 56.57
N PHE A 10 19.16 -1.64 55.78
CA PHE A 10 18.32 -2.86 55.83
C PHE A 10 18.07 -3.53 57.20
N GLY A 11 16.79 -3.77 57.51
CA GLY A 11 16.41 -4.80 58.49
C GLY A 11 14.96 -4.77 58.95
N LEU A 12 14.19 -5.77 58.49
CA LEU A 12 12.97 -6.37 59.05
C LEU A 12 12.38 -5.82 60.36
N PHE A 13 11.04 -5.73 60.38
CA PHE A 13 10.25 -6.13 61.55
C PHE A 13 9.05 -7.01 61.16
N VAL A 14 9.03 -8.20 61.76
CA VAL A 14 7.94 -9.19 61.84
C VAL A 14 7.09 -8.88 63.09
N LEU A 15 5.83 -9.35 63.16
CA LEU A 15 4.98 -9.74 64.33
C LEU A 15 3.51 -9.30 64.06
N ILE A 16 2.40 -10.01 64.30
CA ILE A 16 2.04 -11.27 65.01
C ILE A 16 0.69 -11.78 64.47
N LEU A 17 0.53 -13.10 64.64
CA LEU A 17 -0.62 -14.01 64.55
C LEU A 17 -2.05 -13.52 64.88
N ALA A 18 -2.97 -14.06 64.08
CA ALA A 18 -4.22 -14.77 64.39
C ALA A 18 -5.28 -14.13 65.32
N ALA A 19 -6.47 -13.91 64.77
CA ALA A 19 -7.72 -14.13 65.50
C ALA A 19 -8.84 -14.53 64.52
N SER A 20 -9.41 -15.70 64.81
CA SER A 20 -10.69 -16.22 64.34
C SER A 20 -11.83 -15.19 64.37
N GLY A 21 -12.65 -15.15 63.33
CA GLY A 21 -13.91 -14.41 63.35
C GLY A 21 -14.72 -14.67 62.10
N VAL A 22 -15.65 -15.63 62.18
CA VAL A 22 -16.79 -15.72 61.26
C VAL A 22 -17.56 -14.41 61.39
N PHE A 23 -17.51 -13.55 60.38
CA PHE A 23 -18.49 -12.49 60.19
C PHE A 23 -18.69 -12.30 58.69
N GLY A 24 -19.95 -12.42 58.25
CA GLY A 24 -20.34 -12.06 56.90
C GLY A 24 -19.99 -10.60 56.65
N HIS A 25 -19.40 -10.32 55.49
CA HIS A 25 -19.08 -8.96 55.09
C HIS A 25 -19.90 -8.60 53.86
N TYR A 26 -20.83 -7.69 54.11
CA TYR A 26 -21.52 -6.87 53.13
C TYR A 26 -20.49 -5.90 52.54
N PHE A 27 -20.53 -5.66 51.22
CA PHE A 27 -19.58 -4.79 50.52
C PHE A 27 -20.35 -3.78 49.64
N ASP A 28 -19.89 -2.52 49.63
CA ASP A 28 -20.49 -1.40 48.88
C ASP A 28 -19.73 -1.14 47.57
N VAL A 29 -20.46 -0.78 46.50
CA VAL A 29 -19.90 -0.24 45.23
C VAL A 29 -19.92 1.29 45.26
N ILE A 30 -18.76 1.91 45.00
CA ILE A 30 -18.68 3.35 44.76
C ILE A 30 -18.88 3.62 43.26
N SER A 31 -20.09 4.03 42.87
CA SER A 31 -20.33 4.63 41.54
C SER A 31 -19.86 6.08 41.56
N LYS A 32 -18.83 6.42 40.80
CA LYS A 32 -18.53 7.82 40.48
C LYS A 32 -19.43 8.24 39.32
N THR A 33 -20.54 8.89 39.61
CA THR A 33 -21.47 9.43 38.61
C THR A 33 -20.87 10.71 38.00
N SER A 34 -20.39 10.62 36.76
CA SER A 34 -20.40 11.75 35.82
C SER A 34 -21.85 12.10 35.46
N ASP A 35 -22.10 13.33 35.02
CA ASP A 35 -23.42 13.96 34.81
C ASP A 35 -24.53 13.01 34.31
N PRO A 36 -25.78 13.18 34.80
CA PRO A 36 -26.89 12.32 34.39
C PRO A 36 -27.09 12.40 32.87
N ALA A 37 -27.01 11.25 32.21
CA ALA A 37 -27.20 11.08 30.78
C ALA A 37 -28.44 10.22 30.52
N PRO A 38 -29.24 10.52 29.48
CA PRO A 38 -30.43 9.71 29.11
C PRO A 38 -30.11 8.25 28.83
N LEU A 39 -28.98 7.95 28.21
CA LEU A 39 -28.58 6.56 27.95
C LEU A 39 -27.85 5.98 29.17
N VAL A 40 -28.41 4.92 29.75
CA VAL A 40 -27.92 4.31 30.99
C VAL A 40 -27.45 2.89 30.72
N LEU A 41 -26.28 2.54 31.25
CA LEU A 41 -25.72 1.19 31.23
C LEU A 41 -25.59 0.67 32.66
N THR A 42 -26.31 -0.40 32.98
CA THR A 42 -26.34 -1.03 34.32
C THR A 42 -25.75 -2.44 34.29
N VAL A 43 -25.33 -2.94 35.45
CA VAL A 43 -24.82 -4.30 35.63
C VAL A 43 -25.54 -5.01 36.76
N THR A 44 -25.92 -6.27 36.52
CA THR A 44 -26.59 -7.12 37.51
C THR A 44 -25.99 -8.53 37.52
N PRO A 45 -25.61 -9.09 38.68
CA PRO A 45 -25.58 -8.44 40.00
C PRO A 45 -24.44 -7.40 40.09
N ALA A 46 -24.62 -6.38 40.93
CA ALA A 46 -23.58 -5.38 41.20
C ALA A 46 -22.31 -5.97 41.84
N HIS A 47 -22.45 -7.15 42.47
CA HIS A 47 -21.36 -7.92 43.04
C HIS A 47 -21.38 -9.34 42.45
N TYR A 48 -20.23 -9.79 41.96
CA TYR A 48 -20.07 -11.16 41.48
C TYR A 48 -19.12 -11.92 42.40
N THR A 49 -19.31 -13.23 42.52
CA THR A 49 -18.42 -14.13 43.24
C THR A 49 -18.19 -15.36 42.39
N THR A 50 -16.93 -15.62 42.06
CA THR A 50 -16.49 -16.75 41.22
C THR A 50 -17.00 -18.07 41.81
N GLY A 51 -17.66 -18.89 40.99
CA GLY A 51 -18.25 -20.17 41.40
C GLY A 51 -19.60 -20.10 42.13
N ILE A 52 -20.13 -18.91 42.42
CA ILE A 52 -21.46 -18.71 43.05
C ILE A 52 -22.41 -17.96 42.11
N THR A 53 -21.95 -16.87 41.52
CA THR A 53 -22.70 -16.14 40.49
C THR A 53 -22.72 -17.01 39.23
N GLY A 54 -23.90 -17.26 38.66
CA GLY A 54 -24.01 -18.01 37.41
C GLY A 54 -23.83 -17.15 36.16
N TYR A 55 -24.36 -15.92 36.19
CA TYR A 55 -24.32 -14.99 35.06
C TYR A 55 -24.19 -13.54 35.53
N VAL A 56 -23.53 -12.73 34.70
CA VAL A 56 -23.50 -11.26 34.79
C VAL A 56 -24.28 -10.71 33.61
N SER A 57 -25.18 -9.78 33.87
CA SER A 57 -25.98 -9.12 32.85
C SER A 57 -25.61 -7.65 32.76
N LEU A 58 -25.38 -7.14 31.55
CA LEU A 58 -25.28 -5.71 31.29
C LEU A 58 -26.52 -5.28 30.52
N GLU A 59 -27.18 -4.22 30.96
CA GLU A 59 -28.40 -3.71 30.33
C GLU A 59 -28.21 -2.25 29.96
N CYS A 60 -28.38 -1.95 28.68
CA CYS A 60 -28.45 -0.61 28.16
C CYS A 60 -29.89 -0.23 27.87
N HIS A 61 -30.35 0.90 28.40
CA HIS A 61 -31.69 1.43 28.18
C HIS A 61 -31.68 2.96 28.24
N ILE A 62 -32.76 3.58 27.75
CA ILE A 62 -32.93 5.04 27.78
C ILE A 62 -33.81 5.41 28.97
N ASP A 63 -33.25 6.16 29.92
CA ASP A 63 -33.95 6.72 31.06
C ASP A 63 -34.56 8.08 30.68
N LEU A 64 -35.86 8.05 30.39
CA LEU A 64 -36.64 9.23 30.01
C LEU A 64 -36.74 10.28 31.14
N HIS A 65 -36.37 9.97 32.38
CA HIS A 65 -36.35 10.95 33.47
C HIS A 65 -35.35 12.09 33.22
N TYR A 66 -34.28 11.81 32.48
CA TYR A 66 -33.23 12.78 32.18
C TYR A 66 -33.40 13.48 30.82
N GLY A 67 -34.40 13.07 30.02
CA GLY A 67 -34.69 13.58 28.67
C GLY A 67 -33.68 13.07 27.64
N SER A 68 -34.15 12.62 26.47
CA SER A 68 -33.32 12.14 25.37
C SER A 68 -33.52 13.00 24.12
N ASP A 69 -32.43 13.28 23.42
CA ASP A 69 -32.41 13.95 22.12
C ASP A 69 -32.80 12.98 20.99
N VAL A 70 -32.90 11.68 21.28
CA VAL A 70 -33.31 10.65 20.33
C VAL A 70 -34.83 10.45 20.38
N GLU A 71 -35.53 10.82 19.30
CA GLU A 71 -36.97 10.56 19.10
C GLU A 71 -37.23 9.26 18.34
N THR A 72 -36.36 8.89 17.38
CA THR A 72 -36.46 7.63 16.64
C THR A 72 -35.13 6.90 16.69
N LEU A 73 -35.11 5.66 17.18
CA LEU A 73 -33.90 4.87 17.37
C LEU A 73 -33.61 3.99 16.13
N TYR A 74 -32.37 4.01 15.64
CA TYR A 74 -31.93 3.11 14.57
C TYR A 74 -31.10 1.94 15.08
N TRP A 75 -30.19 2.20 16.02
CA TRP A 75 -29.39 1.15 16.65
C TRP A 75 -28.96 1.52 18.06
N MET A 76 -28.67 0.48 18.85
CA MET A 76 -28.07 0.57 20.18
C MET A 76 -26.94 -0.48 20.28
N ARG A 77 -25.82 -0.16 20.92
CA ARG A 77 -24.68 -1.08 21.04
C ARG A 77 -24.08 -1.06 22.42
N ILE A 78 -23.59 -2.21 22.85
CA ILE A 78 -22.70 -2.36 24.00
C ILE A 78 -21.29 -2.60 23.48
N LEU A 79 -20.35 -1.76 23.91
CA LEU A 79 -18.96 -1.79 23.50
C LEU A 79 -18.05 -2.06 24.71
N LYS A 80 -16.95 -2.79 24.50
CA LYS A 80 -15.91 -3.06 25.51
C LYS A 80 -14.59 -2.40 25.08
N ARG A 81 -13.87 -1.81 26.03
CA ARG A 81 -12.55 -1.21 25.77
C ARG A 81 -11.49 -2.28 25.51
N THR A 82 -10.71 -2.10 24.46
CA THR A 82 -9.59 -2.95 24.03
C THR A 82 -8.35 -2.09 23.75
N HIS A 83 -7.20 -2.73 23.43
CA HIS A 83 -5.97 -2.02 23.05
C HIS A 83 -6.13 -1.13 21.80
N GLY A 84 -7.03 -1.48 20.89
CA GLY A 84 -7.32 -0.72 19.66
C GLY A 84 -8.47 0.28 19.80
N GLY A 85 -9.02 0.49 21.00
CA GLY A 85 -10.20 1.34 21.23
C GLY A 85 -11.45 0.54 21.64
N TRP A 86 -12.63 1.06 21.34
CA TRP A 86 -13.90 0.41 21.69
C TRP A 86 -14.26 -0.68 20.67
N SER A 87 -14.47 -1.91 21.14
CA SER A 87 -14.86 -3.07 20.33
C SER A 87 -16.31 -3.47 20.59
N LEU A 88 -17.01 -3.94 19.55
CA LEU A 88 -18.41 -4.34 19.62
C LEU A 88 -18.59 -5.66 20.37
N VAL A 89 -19.44 -5.66 21.41
CA VAL A 89 -19.86 -6.87 22.14
C VAL A 89 -21.21 -7.35 21.61
N ALA A 90 -22.19 -6.45 21.58
CA ALA A 90 -23.52 -6.71 21.06
C ALA A 90 -24.14 -5.45 20.44
N GLN A 91 -25.02 -5.64 19.48
CA GLN A 91 -25.80 -4.58 18.85
C GLN A 91 -27.28 -4.96 18.77
N LEU A 92 -28.14 -3.95 18.81
CA LEU A 92 -29.55 -4.03 18.50
C LEU A 92 -29.80 -3.14 17.28
N ARG A 93 -30.42 -3.68 16.24
CA ARG A 93 -30.87 -2.92 15.07
C ARG A 93 -32.35 -3.13 14.86
N ASP A 94 -33.03 -2.08 14.40
CA ASP A 94 -34.48 -2.07 14.13
C ASP A 94 -34.93 -3.24 13.21
N LEU A 95 -34.12 -3.59 12.19
CA LEU A 95 -34.48 -4.59 11.20
C LEU A 95 -34.03 -6.03 11.52
N THR A 96 -33.01 -6.20 12.37
CA THR A 96 -32.36 -7.52 12.58
C THR A 96 -32.42 -8.01 14.01
N GLY A 97 -32.90 -7.19 14.96
CA GLY A 97 -32.98 -7.55 16.37
C GLY A 97 -31.62 -7.49 17.06
N ALA A 98 -31.50 -8.17 18.20
CA ALA A 98 -30.28 -8.21 19.00
C ALA A 98 -29.31 -9.27 18.46
N GLU A 99 -28.06 -8.87 18.22
CA GLU A 99 -26.98 -9.71 17.73
C GLU A 99 -25.76 -9.57 18.66
N ASN A 100 -25.15 -10.69 19.03
CA ASN A 100 -23.87 -10.74 19.73
C ASN A 100 -22.75 -11.03 18.74
N LYS A 101 -21.59 -10.39 18.93
CA LYS A 101 -20.37 -10.70 18.16
C LYS A 101 -19.51 -11.77 18.83
N THR A 102 -19.75 -12.04 20.11
CA THR A 102 -18.96 -12.95 20.94
C THR A 102 -19.78 -14.20 21.21
N ASP A 103 -19.25 -15.38 20.88
CA ASP A 103 -19.98 -16.66 20.94
C ASP A 103 -20.41 -17.06 22.36
N HIS A 104 -19.74 -16.52 23.38
CA HIS A 104 -20.01 -16.79 24.80
C HIS A 104 -21.05 -15.84 25.43
N VAL A 105 -21.60 -14.90 24.65
CA VAL A 105 -22.52 -13.86 25.14
C VAL A 105 -23.89 -14.03 24.49
N THR A 106 -24.96 -14.03 25.28
CA THR A 106 -26.33 -14.00 24.74
C THR A 106 -26.86 -12.57 24.75
N ALA A 107 -27.20 -12.03 23.58
CA ALA A 107 -27.83 -10.70 23.47
C ALA A 107 -29.35 -10.84 23.31
N VAL A 108 -30.09 -9.99 24.03
CA VAL A 108 -31.56 -9.87 23.92
C VAL A 108 -31.89 -8.39 23.97
N GLY A 109 -32.79 -7.93 23.12
CA GLY A 109 -33.21 -6.53 23.13
C GLY A 109 -34.39 -6.28 22.20
N GLN A 110 -35.03 -5.14 22.38
CA GLN A 110 -36.14 -4.68 21.55
C GLN A 110 -36.02 -3.18 21.36
N VAL A 111 -36.46 -2.67 20.20
CA VAL A 111 -36.52 -1.22 19.92
C VAL A 111 -37.84 -0.62 20.44
N GLY A 112 -38.86 -1.45 20.70
CA GLY A 112 -40.15 -1.03 21.27
C GLY A 112 -40.97 -0.16 20.32
N SER A 113 -42.17 0.26 20.74
CA SER A 113 -43.01 1.21 19.99
C SER A 113 -42.65 2.67 20.30
N SER A 114 -41.88 2.89 21.37
CA SER A 114 -41.35 4.18 21.80
C SER A 114 -39.90 4.02 22.27
N VAL A 115 -39.11 5.09 22.19
CA VAL A 115 -37.67 5.06 22.53
C VAL A 115 -37.42 4.65 23.99
N GLY A 116 -38.36 4.91 24.91
CA GLY A 116 -38.25 4.48 26.31
C GLY A 116 -38.46 2.98 26.54
N GLU A 117 -39.00 2.26 25.56
CA GLU A 117 -39.13 0.79 25.61
C GLU A 117 -37.88 0.08 25.08
N ALA A 118 -36.98 0.84 24.45
CA ALA A 118 -35.78 0.33 23.83
C ALA A 118 -34.76 -0.09 24.89
N HIS A 119 -34.35 -1.35 24.83
CA HIS A 119 -33.26 -1.86 25.67
C HIS A 119 -32.48 -2.95 24.95
N LEU A 120 -31.19 -3.02 25.28
CA LEU A 120 -30.27 -4.08 24.87
C LEU A 120 -29.62 -4.66 26.12
N MET A 121 -29.89 -5.93 26.39
CA MET A 121 -29.31 -6.69 27.48
C MET A 121 -28.40 -7.79 26.94
N ILE A 122 -27.22 -7.92 27.53
CA ILE A 122 -26.35 -9.07 27.32
C ILE A 122 -26.26 -9.90 28.60
N LYS A 123 -26.21 -11.23 28.45
CA LYS A 123 -25.93 -12.18 29.52
C LYS A 123 -24.61 -12.88 29.24
N TRP A 124 -23.70 -12.78 30.21
CA TRP A 124 -22.37 -13.35 30.20
C TRP A 124 -22.28 -14.44 31.28
N PRO A 125 -21.79 -15.66 30.99
CA PRO A 125 -21.42 -16.63 32.02
C PRO A 125 -20.41 -16.02 33.01
N ALA A 126 -20.65 -16.19 34.31
CA ALA A 126 -19.83 -15.54 35.33
C ALA A 126 -18.45 -16.19 35.56
N ASP A 127 -18.22 -17.37 34.99
CA ASP A 127 -16.93 -18.08 34.96
C ASP A 127 -16.04 -17.66 33.78
N ASP A 128 -16.53 -16.74 32.94
CA ASP A 128 -15.77 -16.17 31.84
C ASP A 128 -15.06 -14.89 32.28
N HIS A 129 -13.73 -14.94 32.33
CA HIS A 129 -12.88 -13.80 32.70
C HIS A 129 -12.93 -12.66 31.66
N ASP A 130 -13.52 -12.88 30.48
CA ASP A 130 -13.76 -11.82 29.51
C ASP A 130 -14.91 -10.88 29.92
N VAL A 131 -15.58 -11.11 31.05
CA VAL A 131 -16.53 -10.14 31.62
C VAL A 131 -15.85 -8.89 32.22
N PHE A 132 -14.53 -8.94 32.48
CA PHE A 132 -13.81 -7.82 33.10
C PHE A 132 -13.39 -6.76 32.07
N GLY A 133 -13.53 -5.49 32.45
CA GLY A 133 -13.13 -4.37 31.60
C GLY A 133 -14.00 -3.13 31.79
N GLU A 134 -13.80 -2.19 30.86
CA GLU A 134 -14.60 -0.97 30.77
C GLU A 134 -15.59 -1.11 29.63
N TYR A 135 -16.85 -0.75 29.89
CA TYR A 135 -17.96 -0.86 28.96
C TYR A 135 -18.62 0.50 28.77
N ILE A 136 -19.16 0.72 27.57
CA ILE A 136 -19.99 1.88 27.25
C ILE A 136 -21.14 1.41 26.37
N CYS A 137 -22.30 2.05 26.51
CA CYS A 137 -23.37 1.91 25.55
C CYS A 137 -23.49 3.18 24.70
N ASP A 138 -23.76 3.01 23.41
CA ASP A 138 -24.13 4.11 22.53
C ASP A 138 -25.38 3.79 21.70
N ALA A 139 -26.13 4.83 21.37
CA ALA A 139 -27.36 4.78 20.60
C ALA A 139 -27.34 5.84 19.50
N LEU A 140 -27.74 5.48 18.28
CA LEU A 140 -27.95 6.40 17.17
C LEU A 140 -29.42 6.46 16.83
N GLY A 141 -29.92 7.67 16.68
CA GLY A 141 -31.24 7.94 16.18
C GLY A 141 -31.36 9.30 15.54
N THR A 142 -32.59 9.79 15.42
CA THR A 142 -32.89 11.16 15.00
C THR A 142 -33.61 11.95 16.06
N ASP A 143 -33.34 13.25 16.09
CA ASP A 143 -34.11 14.23 16.84
C ASP A 143 -35.46 14.56 16.13
N PRO A 144 -36.31 15.43 16.72
CA PRO A 144 -37.56 15.87 16.10
C PRO A 144 -37.43 16.66 14.80
N HIS A 145 -36.21 17.07 14.45
CA HIS A 145 -35.87 17.76 13.20
C HIS A 145 -35.20 16.84 12.18
N LEU A 146 -35.26 15.52 12.40
CA LEU A 146 -34.65 14.50 11.55
C LEU A 146 -33.12 14.61 11.44
N GLN A 147 -32.46 15.24 12.41
CA GLN A 147 -31.00 15.28 12.50
C GLN A 147 -30.49 14.06 13.25
N PHE A 148 -29.40 13.49 12.77
CA PHE A 148 -28.77 12.34 13.42
C PHE A 148 -28.13 12.74 14.76
N VAL A 149 -28.48 12.03 15.82
CA VAL A 149 -27.93 12.23 17.17
C VAL A 149 -27.36 10.92 17.68
N VAL A 150 -26.19 11.00 18.30
CA VAL A 150 -25.55 9.88 19.00
C VAL A 150 -25.50 10.18 20.49
N GLU A 151 -26.17 9.35 21.29
CA GLU A 151 -26.09 9.40 22.74
C GLU A 151 -25.18 8.30 23.28
N LYS A 152 -24.51 8.57 24.41
CA LYS A 152 -23.58 7.65 25.05
C LYS A 152 -23.82 7.60 26.55
N SER A 153 -23.69 6.40 27.12
CA SER A 153 -23.70 6.23 28.57
C SER A 153 -22.39 6.69 29.21
N SER A 154 -22.41 6.84 30.54
CA SER A 154 -21.17 6.86 31.32
C SER A 154 -20.43 5.52 31.18
N ILE A 155 -19.10 5.56 31.37
CA ILE A 155 -18.26 4.35 31.32
C ILE A 155 -18.53 3.51 32.57
N LEU A 156 -18.93 2.25 32.36
CA LEU A 156 -19.12 1.25 33.39
C LEU A 156 -17.84 0.40 33.52
N SER A 157 -17.23 0.36 34.71
CA SER A 157 -16.05 -0.46 34.98
C SER A 157 -16.42 -1.71 35.79
N ILE A 158 -16.16 -2.90 35.23
CA ILE A 158 -16.25 -4.18 35.94
C ILE A 158 -14.83 -4.62 36.29
N ARG A 159 -14.52 -4.69 37.58
CA ARG A 159 -13.18 -5.04 38.09
C ARG A 159 -13.26 -6.22 39.04
N GLU A 160 -12.23 -7.04 39.00
CA GLU A 160 -11.99 -8.09 39.99
C GLU A 160 -11.34 -7.51 41.25
N GLN A 161 -11.77 -7.96 42.43
CA GLN A 161 -11.22 -7.54 43.71
C GLN A 161 -10.79 -8.78 44.53
N ASN A 162 -9.70 -8.64 45.30
CA ASN A 162 -9.10 -9.70 46.14
C ASN A 162 -8.54 -10.93 45.40
N ILE A 163 -7.84 -10.71 44.27
CA ILE A 163 -7.09 -11.77 43.56
C ILE A 163 -5.98 -12.30 44.47
N THR A 164 -5.99 -13.61 44.76
CA THR A 164 -4.84 -14.24 45.42
C THR A 164 -3.76 -14.60 44.40
N ALA A 165 -2.52 -14.75 44.83
CA ALA A 165 -1.43 -15.19 43.93
C ALA A 165 -1.70 -16.56 43.29
N GLN A 166 -2.52 -17.40 43.93
CA GLN A 166 -2.89 -18.72 43.43
C GLN A 166 -3.89 -18.61 42.27
N ASP A 167 -4.89 -17.72 42.39
CA ASP A 167 -5.89 -17.47 41.34
C ASP A 167 -5.22 -16.89 40.09
N LEU A 168 -4.26 -15.97 40.28
CA LEU A 168 -3.47 -15.41 39.17
C LEU A 168 -2.64 -16.49 38.47
N LEU A 169 -2.04 -17.40 39.23
CA LEU A 169 -1.25 -18.51 38.67
C LEU A 169 -2.12 -19.47 37.86
N GLU A 170 -3.31 -19.80 38.35
CA GLU A 170 -4.26 -20.68 37.67
C GLU A 170 -4.78 -20.03 36.37
N LEU A 171 -5.10 -18.73 36.41
CA LEU A 171 -5.46 -17.95 35.23
C LEU A 171 -4.32 -17.88 34.20
N MET A 172 -3.08 -17.66 34.64
CA MET A 172 -1.91 -17.66 33.75
C MET A 172 -1.71 -19.03 33.09
N HIS A 173 -1.88 -20.13 33.82
CA HIS A 173 -1.80 -21.47 33.26
C HIS A 173 -2.89 -21.74 32.24
N LYS A 174 -4.15 -21.35 32.53
CA LYS A 174 -5.27 -21.48 31.59
C LYS A 174 -5.00 -20.68 30.32
N ARG A 175 -4.59 -19.42 30.46
CA ARG A 175 -4.30 -18.55 29.32
C ARG A 175 -3.14 -19.05 28.47
N HIS A 176 -2.11 -19.60 29.10
CA HIS A 176 -0.98 -20.20 28.41
C HIS A 176 -1.39 -21.48 27.64
N ALA A 177 -2.32 -22.26 28.18
CA ALA A 177 -2.86 -23.44 27.48
C ALA A 177 -3.71 -23.05 26.27
N GLU A 178 -4.57 -22.03 26.41
CA GLU A 178 -5.37 -21.46 25.30
C GLU A 178 -4.48 -20.90 24.20
N LEU A 179 -3.53 -20.02 24.54
CA LEU A 179 -2.58 -19.44 23.59
C LEU A 179 -1.78 -20.50 22.84
N ARG A 180 -1.37 -21.57 23.54
CA ARG A 180 -0.66 -22.67 22.91
C ARG A 180 -1.53 -23.39 21.89
N LYS A 181 -2.79 -23.67 22.23
CA LYS A 181 -3.74 -24.29 21.31
C LYS A 181 -4.00 -23.41 20.10
N ASP A 182 -4.25 -22.11 20.29
CA ASP A 182 -4.45 -21.17 19.18
C ASP A 182 -3.23 -21.10 18.25
N THR A 183 -2.01 -21.23 18.82
CA THR A 183 -0.78 -21.26 18.02
C THR A 183 -0.63 -22.56 17.23
N GLU A 184 -1.04 -23.69 17.80
CA GLU A 184 -1.06 -25.00 17.12
C GLU A 184 -2.11 -25.00 16.00
N ASP A 185 -3.34 -24.54 16.27
CA ASP A 185 -4.42 -24.42 15.27
C ASP A 185 -4.02 -23.47 14.12
N LEU A 186 -3.38 -22.34 14.44
CA LEU A 186 -2.88 -21.41 13.41
C LEU A 186 -1.73 -22.00 12.58
N ALA A 187 -0.88 -22.83 13.18
CA ALA A 187 0.19 -23.51 12.45
C ALA A 187 -0.39 -24.52 11.44
N ASP A 188 -1.41 -25.27 11.83
CA ASP A 188 -2.13 -26.20 10.97
C ASP A 188 -2.84 -25.46 9.82
N ASP A 189 -3.50 -24.33 10.10
CA ASP A 189 -4.13 -23.48 9.08
C ASP A 189 -3.12 -22.93 8.08
N VAL A 190 -1.93 -22.53 8.54
CA VAL A 190 -0.85 -22.05 7.65
C VAL A 190 -0.34 -23.18 6.75
N GLU A 191 -0.23 -24.40 7.28
CA GLU A 191 0.17 -25.57 6.49
C GLU A 191 -0.89 -25.90 5.43
N ASP A 192 -2.17 -25.93 5.78
CA ASP A 192 -3.25 -26.20 4.83
C ASP A 192 -3.34 -25.12 3.76
N ASN A 193 -3.23 -23.84 4.15
CA ASN A 193 -3.16 -22.73 3.19
C ASN A 193 -1.94 -22.83 2.27
N SER A 194 -0.79 -23.30 2.76
CA SER A 194 0.39 -23.53 1.92
C SER A 194 0.15 -24.64 0.90
N LEU A 195 -0.50 -25.74 1.30
CA LEU A 195 -0.88 -26.82 0.40
C LEU A 195 -1.88 -26.36 -0.68
N GLN A 196 -2.90 -25.59 -0.28
CA GLN A 196 -3.87 -25.01 -1.21
C GLN A 196 -3.22 -24.02 -2.18
N MET A 197 -2.29 -23.19 -1.70
CA MET A 197 -1.51 -22.28 -2.55
C MET A 197 -0.66 -23.05 -3.57
N ASN A 198 -0.02 -24.14 -3.17
CA ASN A 198 0.76 -24.98 -4.06
C ASN A 198 -0.10 -25.67 -5.12
N ASP A 199 -1.30 -26.16 -4.77
CA ASP A 199 -2.25 -26.71 -5.74
C ASP A 199 -2.73 -25.64 -6.73
N LEU A 200 -3.03 -24.43 -6.22
CA LEU A 200 -3.45 -23.31 -7.06
C LEU A 200 -2.33 -22.91 -8.03
N LEU A 201 -1.09 -22.82 -7.58
CA LEU A 201 0.08 -22.55 -8.43
C LEU A 201 0.24 -23.61 -9.51
N ALA A 202 0.08 -24.90 -9.18
CA ALA A 202 0.16 -25.98 -10.15
C ALA A 202 -0.94 -25.87 -11.23
N ARG A 203 -2.16 -25.45 -10.85
CA ARG A 203 -3.25 -25.19 -11.80
C ARG A 203 -2.98 -23.98 -12.68
N ILE A 204 -2.46 -22.90 -12.11
CA ILE A 204 -2.09 -21.69 -12.88
C ILE A 204 -1.03 -22.03 -13.91
N LEU A 205 0.05 -22.73 -13.52
CA LEU A 205 1.10 -23.15 -14.45
C LEU A 205 0.57 -24.08 -15.57
N LYS A 206 -0.43 -24.91 -15.25
CA LYS A 206 -1.10 -25.74 -16.24
C LYS A 206 -1.93 -24.89 -17.22
N LEU A 207 -2.71 -23.95 -16.70
CA LEU A 207 -3.51 -23.02 -17.52
C LEU A 207 -2.63 -22.12 -18.39
N GLU A 208 -1.50 -21.64 -17.88
CA GLU A 208 -0.51 -20.89 -18.67
C GLU A 208 0.02 -21.71 -19.83
N ARG A 209 0.31 -23.00 -19.60
CA ARG A 209 0.76 -23.91 -20.66
C ARG A 209 -0.33 -24.12 -21.71
N GLU A 210 -1.56 -24.40 -21.28
CA GLU A 210 -2.71 -24.59 -22.17
C GLU A 210 -3.02 -23.31 -22.96
N MET A 211 -2.92 -22.14 -22.33
CA MET A 211 -3.08 -20.84 -22.99
C MET A 211 -1.97 -20.57 -24.00
N LYS A 212 -0.73 -20.94 -23.68
CA LYS A 212 0.42 -20.82 -24.60
C LYS A 212 0.29 -21.76 -25.80
N GLU A 213 -0.24 -22.96 -25.59
CA GLU A 213 -0.54 -23.91 -26.67
C GLU A 213 -1.69 -23.43 -27.56
N HIS A 214 -2.75 -22.87 -26.99
CA HIS A 214 -3.85 -22.26 -27.75
C HIS A 214 -3.43 -20.99 -28.51
N LEU A 215 -2.50 -20.20 -27.98
CA LEU A 215 -1.90 -19.07 -28.71
C LEU A 215 -0.99 -19.54 -29.87
N HIS A 216 -0.41 -20.75 -29.81
CA HIS A 216 0.39 -21.31 -30.90
C HIS A 216 -0.46 -21.91 -32.03
N GLU A 217 -1.69 -22.36 -31.76
CA GLU A 217 -2.58 -22.86 -32.83
C GLU A 217 -3.20 -21.74 -33.68
N ASP A 218 -3.41 -20.54 -33.14
CA ASP A 218 -3.88 -19.37 -33.90
C ASP A 218 -2.74 -18.57 -34.59
N ASP A 219 -1.47 -18.80 -34.22
CA ASP A 219 -0.31 -18.07 -34.79
C ASP A 219 0.52 -18.89 -35.80
N ALA A 220 0.24 -20.19 -35.94
CA ALA A 220 0.88 -21.03 -36.95
C ALA A 220 0.51 -20.66 -38.40
N SER A 221 -0.47 -19.76 -38.61
CA SER A 221 -0.79 -19.19 -39.93
C SER A 221 -0.10 -17.86 -40.26
N HIS A 222 0.66 -17.26 -39.34
CA HIS A 222 1.40 -16.02 -39.60
C HIS A 222 2.90 -16.13 -39.29
N GLN A 223 3.54 -17.23 -39.73
CA GLN A 223 4.99 -17.21 -39.94
C GLN A 223 5.35 -16.42 -41.20
N ASN A 224 5.20 -15.11 -41.10
CA ASN A 224 6.11 -14.17 -41.72
C ASN A 224 6.54 -13.26 -40.58
N ILE A 225 7.62 -13.64 -39.90
CA ILE A 225 8.33 -12.76 -38.96
C ILE A 225 8.61 -11.48 -39.75
N THR A 226 7.82 -10.43 -39.50
CA THR A 226 7.92 -9.19 -40.26
C THR A 226 9.30 -8.63 -39.96
N SER A 227 10.19 -8.72 -40.94
CA SER A 227 11.55 -8.17 -40.91
C SER A 227 11.58 -6.65 -40.99
N VAL A 228 10.44 -5.99 -40.72
CA VAL A 228 10.21 -4.57 -40.99
C VAL A 228 9.64 -3.94 -39.74
N TRP A 229 10.22 -2.83 -39.33
CA TRP A 229 9.74 -2.07 -38.19
C TRP A 229 8.38 -1.38 -38.47
N PRO A 230 7.54 -1.19 -37.45
CA PRO A 230 6.31 -0.42 -37.60
C PRO A 230 6.56 0.99 -38.09
N ALA A 231 5.63 1.53 -38.90
CA ALA A 231 5.78 2.87 -39.43
C ALA A 231 5.64 3.94 -38.35
N GLY A 232 6.29 5.07 -38.56
CA GLY A 232 6.19 6.26 -37.71
C GLY A 232 7.48 7.07 -37.72
N ASN A 233 7.35 8.33 -37.30
CA ASN A 233 8.51 9.19 -37.04
C ASN A 233 8.89 9.03 -35.57
N VAL A 234 9.65 7.99 -35.30
CA VAL A 234 10.08 7.59 -33.95
C VAL A 234 11.56 7.80 -33.75
N GLY A 235 11.99 7.92 -32.50
CA GLY A 235 13.38 7.81 -32.09
C GLY A 235 13.55 6.68 -31.09
N LEU A 236 14.54 5.82 -31.33
CA LEU A 236 14.99 4.83 -30.34
C LEU A 236 16.36 5.23 -29.81
N LEU A 237 16.59 5.07 -28.50
CA LEU A 237 17.94 5.23 -27.96
C LEU A 237 18.90 4.25 -28.65
N MET A 238 20.05 4.75 -29.08
CA MET A 238 21.02 3.98 -29.85
C MET A 238 21.85 3.06 -28.94
N PRO A 239 21.84 1.73 -29.16
CA PRO A 239 22.77 0.82 -28.50
C PRO A 239 24.21 0.99 -28.98
N GLN A 240 25.18 0.44 -28.25
CA GLN A 240 26.60 0.43 -28.64
C GLN A 240 26.85 -0.28 -29.98
N CYS A 241 26.00 -1.24 -30.36
CA CYS A 241 26.08 -1.91 -31.66
C CYS A 241 25.58 -1.07 -32.83
N GLY A 242 25.02 0.12 -32.57
CA GLY A 242 24.39 0.98 -33.58
C GLY A 242 22.90 0.72 -33.75
N CYS A 243 22.31 1.33 -34.77
CA CYS A 243 20.87 1.29 -35.01
C CYS A 243 20.36 -0.06 -35.51
N PRO A 244 19.07 -0.36 -35.28
CA PRO A 244 18.45 -1.56 -35.84
C PRO A 244 18.67 -1.65 -37.35
N THR A 245 18.95 -2.86 -37.84
CA THR A 245 19.18 -3.11 -39.27
C THR A 245 17.84 -3.13 -40.02
N ASP A 246 17.31 -1.94 -40.31
CA ASP A 246 16.06 -1.72 -41.04
C ASP A 246 16.19 -0.48 -41.93
N PRO A 247 15.60 -0.46 -43.13
CA PRO A 247 15.60 0.72 -44.00
C PRO A 247 15.10 2.01 -43.33
N ALA A 248 14.21 1.92 -42.35
CA ALA A 248 13.71 3.05 -41.58
C ALA A 248 14.79 3.68 -40.69
N PHE A 249 15.70 2.89 -40.12
CA PHE A 249 16.70 3.30 -39.11
C PHE A 249 18.14 3.37 -39.64
N HIS A 250 18.32 3.56 -40.95
CA HIS A 250 19.66 3.65 -41.56
C HIS A 250 20.50 4.80 -40.97
N GLN A 251 21.83 4.70 -41.09
CA GLN A 251 22.79 5.56 -40.39
C GLN A 251 22.57 7.07 -40.63
N ASP A 252 22.07 7.47 -41.80
CA ASP A 252 21.78 8.88 -42.13
C ASP A 252 20.61 9.47 -41.30
N ASN A 253 19.76 8.63 -40.71
CA ASN A 253 18.68 9.03 -39.82
C ASN A 253 19.09 9.01 -38.33
N SER A 254 20.37 8.80 -38.00
CA SER A 254 20.80 8.88 -36.61
C SER A 254 21.01 10.33 -36.17
N SER A 255 20.57 10.65 -34.95
CA SER A 255 20.74 11.98 -34.37
C SER A 255 21.61 11.96 -33.12
N TYR A 256 22.15 13.13 -32.77
CA TYR A 256 23.01 13.32 -31.61
C TYR A 256 22.65 14.59 -30.86
N VAL A 257 22.40 14.43 -29.56
CA VAL A 257 22.00 15.48 -28.65
C VAL A 257 23.06 15.61 -27.57
N LYS A 258 23.63 16.81 -27.45
CA LYS A 258 24.56 17.20 -26.39
C LYS A 258 23.98 18.38 -25.63
N PHE A 259 23.75 18.23 -24.33
CA PHE A 259 23.25 19.32 -23.48
C PHE A 259 24.05 19.44 -22.18
N HIS A 260 24.07 20.65 -21.65
CA HIS A 260 24.86 21.00 -20.48
C HIS A 260 24.17 20.44 -19.22
N VAL A 261 24.93 19.77 -18.36
CA VAL A 261 24.46 19.20 -17.09
C VAL A 261 25.32 19.72 -15.95
N GLU A 262 24.81 19.62 -14.72
CA GLU A 262 25.50 20.07 -13.51
C GLU A 262 26.88 19.41 -13.41
N SER A 263 27.86 20.21 -12.99
CA SER A 263 29.25 19.78 -12.87
C SER A 263 29.56 19.41 -11.42
N PRO A 264 29.63 18.12 -11.07
CA PRO A 264 29.73 17.73 -9.67
C PRO A 264 31.09 18.11 -9.09
N THR A 265 31.09 18.74 -7.91
CA THR A 265 32.31 19.28 -7.26
C THR A 265 33.37 18.24 -6.84
N ASN A 266 33.17 16.94 -7.10
CA ASN A 266 34.12 15.84 -6.81
C ASN A 266 33.74 14.51 -7.50
N ARG A 267 33.07 14.52 -8.66
CA ARG A 267 32.72 13.30 -9.41
C ARG A 267 33.03 13.48 -10.90
N SER A 268 33.18 12.37 -11.63
CA SER A 268 33.10 12.39 -13.09
C SER A 268 31.67 12.69 -13.53
N CYS A 269 31.48 13.35 -14.67
CA CYS A 269 30.18 13.82 -15.20
C CYS A 269 29.11 12.73 -15.48
N GLY A 270 29.31 11.48 -15.07
CA GLY A 270 28.41 10.36 -15.38
C GLY A 270 28.17 9.46 -14.17
N SER A 271 26.90 9.30 -13.80
CA SER A 271 26.39 8.19 -13.00
C SER A 271 25.53 7.31 -13.90
N HIS A 272 26.13 6.30 -14.53
CA HIS A 272 25.38 5.23 -15.21
C HIS A 272 25.72 3.90 -14.54
N GLN A 273 24.89 2.88 -14.76
CA GLN A 273 25.22 1.54 -14.26
C GLN A 273 26.57 1.03 -14.81
N PRO A 274 27.29 0.15 -14.10
CA PRO A 274 28.57 -0.39 -14.58
C PRO A 274 28.45 -1.19 -15.88
N ASN A 275 27.32 -1.87 -16.09
CA ASN A 275 27.00 -2.65 -17.27
C ASN A 275 25.79 -2.02 -17.94
N PHE A 276 26.01 -1.33 -19.05
CA PHE A 276 24.94 -0.65 -19.78
C PHE A 276 25.31 -0.64 -21.26
N HIS A 277 24.31 -0.76 -22.13
CA HIS A 277 24.53 -1.05 -23.55
C HIS A 277 24.20 0.13 -24.47
N LEU A 278 24.04 1.33 -23.90
CA LEU A 278 23.84 2.57 -24.66
C LEU A 278 25.11 3.03 -25.34
N SER A 279 24.95 3.61 -26.52
CA SER A 279 26.04 4.17 -27.31
C SER A 279 26.88 5.15 -26.48
N GLN A 280 28.19 4.98 -26.56
CA GLN A 280 29.17 5.75 -25.81
C GLN A 280 29.80 6.90 -26.60
N PRO A 281 30.34 7.93 -25.92
CA PRO A 281 30.23 8.20 -24.47
C PRO A 281 28.84 8.77 -24.10
N LEU A 282 28.30 8.42 -22.92
CA LEU A 282 27.08 9.08 -22.37
C LEU A 282 27.40 10.45 -21.75
N ALA A 283 28.54 10.58 -21.07
CA ALA A 283 28.96 11.82 -20.44
C ALA A 283 30.33 12.26 -20.97
N THR A 284 30.51 13.55 -21.20
CA THR A 284 31.78 14.13 -21.68
C THR A 284 32.11 15.40 -20.92
N GLU A 285 33.40 15.64 -20.74
CA GLU A 285 33.95 16.82 -20.05
C GLU A 285 34.55 17.79 -21.08
N THR A 286 34.25 19.09 -20.95
CA THR A 286 34.96 20.15 -21.68
C THR A 286 35.42 21.22 -20.69
N GLY A 287 36.69 21.18 -20.30
CA GLY A 287 37.18 22.03 -19.22
C GLY A 287 36.63 21.57 -17.87
N SER A 288 35.92 22.46 -17.17
CA SER A 288 35.18 22.15 -15.93
C SER A 288 33.73 21.73 -16.15
N GLU A 289 33.24 21.82 -17.40
CA GLU A 289 31.83 21.66 -17.72
C GLU A 289 31.48 20.22 -18.12
N CYS A 290 30.35 19.73 -17.63
CA CYS A 290 29.82 18.40 -17.87
C CYS A 290 28.72 18.37 -18.92
N TYR A 291 28.77 17.43 -19.86
CA TYR A 291 27.73 17.32 -20.88
C TYR A 291 27.19 15.90 -20.97
N MET A 292 25.88 15.81 -21.11
CA MET A 292 25.19 14.57 -21.43
C MET A 292 25.07 14.43 -22.94
N ASN A 293 25.25 13.20 -23.42
CA ASN A 293 25.33 12.83 -24.82
C ASN A 293 24.35 11.69 -25.07
N LEU A 294 23.28 11.98 -25.81
CA LEU A 294 22.32 10.98 -26.24
C LEU A 294 22.38 10.83 -27.75
N ARG A 295 22.27 9.59 -28.22
CA ARG A 295 22.18 9.25 -29.64
C ARG A 295 20.90 8.50 -29.89
N PHE A 296 20.23 8.84 -30.97
CA PHE A 296 18.99 8.20 -31.36
C PHE A 296 19.10 7.61 -32.76
N CYS A 297 18.39 6.51 -32.94
CA CYS A 297 18.06 5.92 -34.22
C CYS A 297 16.68 6.47 -34.58
N GLU A 298 16.64 7.53 -35.37
CA GLU A 298 15.37 8.09 -35.82
C GLU A 298 14.89 7.30 -37.03
N ALA A 299 13.61 6.94 -37.06
CA ALA A 299 12.96 6.42 -38.24
C ALA A 299 12.28 7.56 -38.96
N ALA A 300 12.62 7.76 -40.23
CA ALA A 300 11.79 8.57 -41.11
C ALA A 300 10.67 7.69 -41.67
N ASN A 301 9.47 8.26 -41.84
CA ASN A 301 8.25 7.62 -42.33
C ASN A 301 8.43 6.85 -43.65
N VAL A 302 8.98 5.63 -43.55
CA VAL A 302 8.91 4.63 -44.59
C VAL A 302 7.51 4.06 -44.50
N SER A 303 6.72 4.24 -45.55
CA SER A 303 5.33 3.78 -45.64
C SER A 303 5.24 2.27 -45.39
N SER A 304 5.09 1.89 -44.13
CA SER A 304 4.79 0.53 -43.69
C SER A 304 3.34 0.52 -43.21
N ASN A 305 2.56 -0.47 -43.64
CA ASN A 305 1.18 -0.64 -43.17
C ASN A 305 1.13 -1.31 -41.79
N ILE A 306 2.28 -1.46 -41.13
CA ILE A 306 2.42 -2.18 -39.86
C ILE A 306 2.31 -1.16 -38.73
N SER A 307 1.31 -1.37 -37.88
CA SER A 307 1.14 -0.57 -36.66
C SER A 307 2.03 -1.09 -35.53
N TRP A 308 2.41 -0.19 -34.63
CA TRP A 308 3.12 -0.54 -33.41
C TRP A 308 2.28 -1.53 -32.57
N PRO A 309 2.87 -2.64 -32.09
CA PRO A 309 2.12 -3.70 -31.42
C PRO A 309 1.48 -3.22 -30.11
N GLU A 310 0.43 -3.93 -29.66
CA GLU A 310 -0.16 -3.72 -28.34
C GLU A 310 0.84 -4.10 -27.23
N GLY A 311 0.82 -3.37 -26.12
CA GLY A 311 1.78 -3.52 -25.03
C GLY A 311 1.77 -2.37 -24.03
N SER A 312 2.74 -2.40 -23.11
CA SER A 312 3.01 -1.36 -22.10
C SER A 312 4.45 -0.82 -22.23
N TYR A 313 4.64 0.24 -23.02
CA TYR A 313 5.97 0.81 -23.32
C TYR A 313 5.87 2.24 -23.85
N CYS A 314 6.99 2.97 -23.83
CA CYS A 314 7.11 4.26 -24.50
C CYS A 314 8.29 4.30 -25.48
N LEU A 315 8.23 5.26 -26.40
CA LEU A 315 9.24 5.56 -27.41
C LEU A 315 9.38 7.07 -27.57
N ASN A 316 10.52 7.55 -28.06
CA ASN A 316 10.61 8.96 -28.44
C ASN A 316 9.86 9.17 -29.75
N TRP A 317 9.26 10.35 -29.88
CA TRP A 317 8.43 10.68 -31.03
C TRP A 317 8.78 12.06 -31.58
N ASP A 318 8.67 12.21 -32.89
CA ASP A 318 8.89 13.46 -33.60
C ASP A 318 7.90 14.53 -33.16
N THR A 319 8.42 15.69 -32.73
CA THR A 319 7.61 16.80 -32.21
C THR A 319 6.68 17.43 -33.24
N HIS A 320 6.92 17.19 -34.53
CA HIS A 320 6.14 17.73 -35.62
C HIS A 320 4.95 16.85 -36.04
N ASP A 321 4.80 15.67 -35.43
CA ASP A 321 3.75 14.70 -35.78
C ASP A 321 2.88 14.28 -34.59
N LEU A 322 1.73 13.67 -34.89
CA LEU A 322 0.86 13.06 -33.88
C LEU A 322 1.38 11.67 -33.51
N CYS A 323 1.25 11.30 -32.23
CA CYS A 323 1.51 9.93 -31.79
C CYS A 323 0.75 8.89 -32.64
N PRO A 324 1.30 7.68 -32.81
CA PRO A 324 0.60 6.60 -33.48
C PRO A 324 -0.76 6.31 -32.82
N PRO A 325 -1.70 5.68 -33.54
CA PRO A 325 -2.95 5.23 -32.94
C PRO A 325 -2.71 4.43 -31.66
N SER A 326 -3.53 4.71 -30.64
CA SER A 326 -3.47 4.10 -29.30
C SER A 326 -2.27 4.48 -28.44
N PHE A 327 -1.41 5.40 -28.90
CA PHE A 327 -0.41 6.04 -28.04
C PHE A 327 -0.93 7.38 -27.50
N GLU A 328 -0.54 7.68 -26.27
CA GLU A 328 -0.77 8.95 -25.61
C GLU A 328 0.53 9.75 -25.55
N ALA A 329 0.42 11.06 -25.81
CA ALA A 329 1.57 11.96 -25.86
C ALA A 329 1.94 12.49 -24.47
N GLY A 330 3.23 12.71 -24.28
CA GLY A 330 3.76 13.50 -23.19
C GLY A 330 5.21 13.89 -23.43
N ARG A 331 5.79 14.55 -22.44
CA ARG A 331 7.16 15.03 -22.49
C ARG A 331 7.76 15.15 -21.10
N VAL A 332 9.08 15.10 -21.05
CA VAL A 332 9.85 15.52 -19.87
C VAL A 332 10.72 16.70 -20.25
N VAL A 333 10.73 17.68 -19.35
CA VAL A 333 11.58 18.86 -19.39
C VAL A 333 12.78 18.60 -18.49
N LEU A 334 13.97 18.82 -19.01
CA LEU A 334 15.23 18.82 -18.27
C LEU A 334 15.79 20.24 -18.29
N ASP A 335 16.00 20.84 -17.13
CA ASP A 335 16.56 22.17 -16.95
C ASP A 335 18.09 22.08 -16.92
N GLN A 336 18.72 22.60 -17.97
CA GLN A 336 20.17 22.65 -18.10
C GLN A 336 20.74 23.77 -17.24
N VAL A 337 22.01 23.65 -16.89
CA VAL A 337 22.76 24.72 -16.22
C VAL A 337 22.78 25.99 -17.07
N ASP A 338 22.47 27.13 -16.44
CA ASP A 338 22.51 28.46 -17.03
C ASP A 338 23.89 28.76 -17.66
N GLY A 339 23.98 28.99 -18.98
CA GLY A 339 25.25 29.40 -19.65
C GLY A 339 25.54 28.87 -21.06
N THR A 340 24.69 27.99 -21.60
CA THR A 340 24.54 27.58 -23.02
C THR A 340 25.81 27.28 -23.85
N ASP A 341 26.30 26.04 -23.76
CA ASP A 341 27.03 25.35 -24.83
C ASP A 341 26.29 24.05 -25.24
N SER A 342 24.97 24.11 -25.34
CA SER A 342 24.16 22.99 -25.83
C SER A 342 24.19 22.89 -27.35
N HIS A 343 24.35 21.67 -27.83
CA HIS A 343 24.44 21.37 -29.25
C HIS A 343 23.53 20.19 -29.57
N VAL A 344 22.44 20.45 -30.30
CA VAL A 344 21.72 19.40 -31.01
C VAL A 344 22.23 19.36 -32.44
N VAL A 345 22.68 18.19 -32.87
CA VAL A 345 22.92 17.89 -34.27
C VAL A 345 21.68 17.15 -34.77
N SER A 346 20.74 17.91 -35.33
CA SER A 346 19.60 17.43 -36.11
C SER A 346 18.83 16.27 -35.45
N SER A 347 18.01 16.56 -34.44
CA SER A 347 17.07 15.59 -33.86
C SER A 347 15.64 16.06 -34.07
N SER A 348 14.74 15.15 -34.46
CA SER A 348 13.31 15.46 -34.52
C SER A 348 12.55 15.09 -33.23
N VAL A 349 13.17 14.28 -32.37
CA VAL A 349 12.55 13.76 -31.13
C VAL A 349 12.98 14.48 -29.85
N VAL A 350 13.92 15.41 -29.96
CA VAL A 350 14.40 16.26 -28.87
C VAL A 350 14.37 17.73 -29.28
N GLU A 351 13.77 18.58 -28.44
CA GLU A 351 13.70 20.03 -28.65
C GLU A 351 14.56 20.76 -27.59
N LEU A 352 15.31 21.79 -28.01
CA LEU A 352 16.00 22.71 -27.09
C LEU A 352 15.34 24.09 -27.17
N SER A 353 14.94 24.63 -26.02
CA SER A 353 14.47 26.02 -25.92
C SER A 353 15.03 26.70 -24.67
N GLY A 354 15.99 27.60 -24.87
CA GLY A 354 16.72 28.25 -23.79
C GLY A 354 17.58 27.25 -23.04
N THR A 355 17.41 27.17 -21.71
CA THR A 355 18.05 26.16 -20.86
C THR A 355 17.28 24.85 -20.81
N TYR A 356 16.08 24.76 -21.39
CA TYR A 356 15.29 23.54 -21.33
C TYR A 356 15.58 22.58 -22.48
N THR A 357 15.80 21.31 -22.14
CA THR A 357 15.78 20.17 -23.06
C THR A 357 14.46 19.43 -22.90
N TYR A 358 13.73 19.27 -23.99
CA TYR A 358 12.45 18.56 -24.01
C TYR A 358 12.63 17.20 -24.68
N LEU A 359 12.36 16.15 -23.93
CA LEU A 359 12.26 14.78 -24.44
C LEU A 359 10.79 14.47 -24.67
N HIS A 360 10.41 14.19 -25.92
CA HIS A 360 9.04 13.90 -26.29
C HIS A 360 8.81 12.40 -26.37
N PHE A 361 7.66 11.98 -25.86
CA PHE A 361 7.30 10.57 -25.76
C PHE A 361 5.90 10.31 -26.28
N CYS A 362 5.75 9.15 -26.89
CA CYS A 362 4.47 8.49 -27.05
C CYS A 362 4.52 7.22 -26.21
N CYS A 363 3.52 7.04 -25.34
CA CYS A 363 3.37 5.86 -24.49
C CYS A 363 2.10 5.09 -24.82
N LYS A 364 2.16 3.76 -24.74
CA LYS A 364 1.02 2.86 -24.94
C LYS A 364 0.87 1.96 -23.72
N ASN A 365 -0.37 1.75 -23.27
CA ASN A 365 -0.70 0.79 -22.21
C ASN A 365 -2.00 0.05 -22.54
N THR A 366 -1.90 -0.84 -23.50
CA THR A 366 -3.04 -1.52 -24.13
C THR A 366 -3.08 -3.01 -23.83
N ARG A 367 -1.95 -3.57 -23.40
CA ARG A 367 -1.80 -4.97 -23.04
C ARG A 367 -0.80 -5.10 -21.88
N PRO A 368 -0.98 -6.08 -20.98
CA PRO A 368 0.00 -6.39 -19.94
C PRO A 368 1.42 -6.61 -20.48
N TYR A 369 2.42 -6.19 -19.70
CA TYR A 369 3.84 -6.22 -20.08
C TYR A 369 4.38 -7.64 -20.28
N ASP A 370 3.78 -8.63 -19.62
CA ASP A 370 4.18 -10.05 -19.60
C ASP A 370 3.59 -10.85 -20.76
N ILE A 371 2.85 -10.20 -21.65
CA ILE A 371 2.42 -10.83 -22.89
C ILE A 371 3.35 -10.38 -24.02
N PRO A 372 4.20 -11.26 -24.59
CA PRO A 372 5.20 -10.88 -25.56
C PRO A 372 4.61 -10.20 -26.79
N MET A 373 5.18 -9.06 -27.17
CA MET A 373 4.90 -8.38 -28.43
C MET A 373 5.89 -8.80 -29.52
N VAL A 374 5.50 -8.66 -30.78
CA VAL A 374 6.34 -8.98 -31.92
C VAL A 374 6.95 -7.70 -32.49
N LEU A 375 8.27 -7.62 -32.44
CA LEU A 375 9.09 -6.60 -33.12
C LEU A 375 10.26 -7.30 -33.83
N PRO A 376 10.93 -6.66 -34.79
CA PRO A 376 12.13 -7.23 -35.41
C PRO A 376 13.22 -7.52 -34.38
N THR A 377 13.79 -8.73 -34.42
CA THR A 377 14.73 -9.25 -33.40
C THR A 377 16.17 -9.38 -33.89
N GLU A 378 16.45 -8.94 -35.13
CA GLU A 378 17.77 -9.09 -35.76
C GLU A 378 18.82 -8.11 -35.22
N SER A 379 18.41 -7.06 -34.50
CA SER A 379 19.32 -6.09 -33.91
C SER A 379 18.84 -5.71 -32.51
N PRO A 380 19.75 -5.51 -31.54
CA PRO A 380 19.38 -4.97 -30.24
C PRO A 380 18.73 -3.59 -30.34
N PHE A 381 17.85 -3.26 -29.41
CA PHE A 381 17.19 -1.97 -29.35
C PHE A 381 16.77 -1.61 -27.91
N TYR A 382 16.36 -0.36 -27.73
CA TYR A 382 15.82 0.14 -26.47
C TYR A 382 14.35 0.54 -26.62
N LEU A 383 13.58 0.27 -25.57
CA LEU A 383 12.31 0.96 -25.31
C LEU A 383 12.35 1.54 -23.91
N TYR A 384 11.53 2.55 -23.65
CA TYR A 384 11.41 3.10 -22.30
C TYR A 384 10.48 2.25 -21.46
N ARG A 385 10.85 2.08 -20.18
CA ARG A 385 10.02 1.36 -19.21
C ARG A 385 8.76 2.16 -18.92
N TYR A 386 7.63 1.47 -18.80
CA TYR A 386 6.37 2.12 -18.49
C TYR A 386 5.57 1.28 -17.50
N ASN A 387 4.99 1.93 -16.49
CA ASN A 387 4.22 1.30 -15.41
C ASN A 387 5.02 0.27 -14.59
N GLY A 388 6.32 0.51 -14.38
CA GLY A 388 7.17 -0.28 -13.50
C GLY A 388 7.82 -1.52 -14.11
N PHE A 389 7.43 -1.92 -15.32
CA PHE A 389 7.90 -3.14 -15.97
C PHE A 389 8.34 -2.92 -17.42
N CYS A 390 9.26 -3.75 -17.88
CA CYS A 390 9.63 -3.80 -19.29
C CYS A 390 8.70 -4.75 -20.03
N GLN A 391 8.18 -4.31 -21.17
CA GLN A 391 7.37 -5.14 -22.07
C GLN A 391 8.18 -6.33 -22.62
N GLU A 392 7.66 -7.54 -22.52
CA GLU A 392 8.29 -8.71 -23.15
C GLU A 392 8.21 -8.62 -24.67
N VAL A 393 9.29 -9.00 -25.36
CA VAL A 393 9.37 -9.07 -26.83
C VAL A 393 9.71 -10.50 -27.22
N LEU A 394 8.90 -11.10 -28.09
CA LEU A 394 9.05 -12.49 -28.49
C LEU A 394 10.43 -12.75 -29.11
N GLY A 395 11.19 -13.70 -28.57
CA GLY A 395 12.52 -14.07 -29.05
C GLY A 395 13.64 -13.11 -28.62
N MET A 396 13.37 -12.20 -27.70
CA MET A 396 14.36 -11.27 -27.13
C MET A 396 14.40 -11.38 -25.59
N ARG A 397 15.60 -11.34 -25.04
CA ARG A 397 15.87 -11.10 -23.62
C ARG A 397 15.80 -9.61 -23.33
N VAL A 398 15.22 -9.25 -22.19
CA VAL A 398 15.16 -7.87 -21.72
C VAL A 398 16.02 -7.65 -20.47
N GLU A 399 16.82 -6.58 -20.48
CA GLU A 399 17.61 -6.10 -19.35
C GLU A 399 17.15 -4.70 -18.95
N ARG A 400 16.94 -4.47 -17.65
CA ARG A 400 16.55 -3.16 -17.12
C ARG A 400 17.78 -2.32 -16.88
N GLU A 401 17.82 -1.13 -17.47
CA GLU A 401 18.88 -0.17 -17.30
C GLU A 401 18.31 1.20 -16.93
N TYR A 402 19.18 2.12 -16.49
CA TYR A 402 18.79 3.50 -16.24
C TYR A 402 19.87 4.50 -16.66
N ILE A 403 19.42 5.73 -16.91
CA ILE A 403 20.26 6.91 -17.16
C ILE A 403 20.00 7.90 -16.01
N ASP A 404 21.05 8.32 -15.29
CA ASP A 404 20.96 9.46 -14.37
C ASP A 404 21.47 10.72 -15.08
N ILE A 405 20.67 11.78 -15.06
CA ILE A 405 21.00 13.08 -15.66
C ILE A 405 21.00 14.11 -14.52
N ASP A 406 22.18 14.62 -14.19
CA ASP A 406 22.37 15.62 -13.13
C ASP A 406 22.04 17.01 -13.69
N THR A 407 20.77 17.41 -13.61
CA THR A 407 20.27 18.70 -14.13
C THR A 407 20.52 19.83 -13.12
N GLU A 408 20.06 21.05 -13.40
CA GLU A 408 20.24 22.22 -12.53
C GLU A 408 19.80 21.94 -11.07
N ASP A 409 20.65 22.28 -10.10
CA ASP A 409 20.38 22.08 -8.67
C ASP A 409 19.56 23.24 -8.06
N VAL A 410 19.67 24.44 -8.64
CA VAL A 410 19.11 25.69 -8.13
C VAL A 410 17.99 26.19 -9.03
N GLN A 411 16.77 26.27 -8.50
CA GLN A 411 15.56 26.60 -9.29
C GLN A 411 15.26 25.59 -10.42
N ASN A 412 15.66 24.34 -10.24
CA ASN A 412 15.39 23.21 -11.13
C ASN A 412 13.95 23.21 -11.68
N GLY A 413 13.83 23.43 -12.99
CA GLY A 413 12.61 23.39 -13.77
C GLY A 413 12.24 22.03 -14.35
N ASP A 414 12.89 20.94 -13.93
CA ASP A 414 12.59 19.59 -14.37
C ASP A 414 11.11 19.24 -14.09
N ALA A 415 10.43 18.75 -15.13
CA ALA A 415 9.02 18.42 -15.02
C ALA A 415 8.57 17.37 -16.03
N GLY A 416 7.64 16.51 -15.62
CA GLY A 416 6.88 15.64 -16.51
C GLY A 416 5.54 16.28 -16.89
N HIS A 417 5.15 16.16 -18.16
CA HIS A 417 3.85 16.63 -18.66
C HIS A 417 3.21 15.56 -19.55
N GLY A 418 1.92 15.30 -19.37
CA GLY A 418 1.21 14.26 -20.12
C GLY A 418 1.71 12.86 -19.76
N VAL A 419 1.58 11.91 -20.69
CA VAL A 419 1.99 10.52 -20.48
C VAL A 419 3.45 10.34 -20.88
N HIS A 420 4.29 9.90 -19.94
CA HIS A 420 5.71 9.71 -20.13
C HIS A 420 6.18 8.41 -19.47
N PRO A 421 7.36 7.87 -19.84
CA PRO A 421 7.89 6.66 -19.23
C PRO A 421 8.21 6.83 -17.74
N ASP A 422 8.64 5.75 -17.11
CA ASP A 422 9.09 5.74 -15.72
C ASP A 422 10.32 6.65 -15.56
N ILE A 423 10.07 7.88 -15.12
CA ILE A 423 11.08 8.91 -14.89
C ILE A 423 10.92 9.43 -13.46
N VAL A 424 12.03 9.44 -12.72
CA VAL A 424 12.09 9.93 -11.34
C VAL A 424 12.72 11.31 -11.34
N ILE A 425 11.90 12.33 -11.09
CA ILE A 425 12.32 13.73 -10.96
C ILE A 425 12.25 14.10 -9.48
N GLN A 426 13.39 14.40 -8.87
CA GLN A 426 13.48 14.83 -7.47
C GLN A 426 14.42 16.02 -7.37
N LYS A 427 13.97 17.06 -6.67
CA LYS A 427 14.75 18.28 -6.52
C LYS A 427 16.10 18.00 -5.85
N GLY A 428 17.19 18.42 -6.49
CA GLY A 428 18.56 18.24 -6.01
C GLY A 428 19.05 16.79 -6.06
N GLN A 429 18.45 15.97 -6.92
CA GLN A 429 18.92 14.63 -7.26
C GLN A 429 18.93 14.50 -8.80
N PRO A 430 19.78 13.64 -9.37
CA PRO A 430 19.74 13.37 -10.80
C PRO A 430 18.37 12.87 -11.24
N THR A 431 17.86 13.40 -12.35
CA THR A 431 16.67 12.88 -13.01
C THR A 431 17.01 11.52 -13.60
N ARG A 432 16.32 10.48 -13.11
CA ARG A 432 16.54 9.09 -13.53
C ARG A 432 15.51 8.67 -14.58
N ILE A 433 15.98 8.19 -15.72
CA ILE A 433 15.15 7.64 -16.80
C ILE A 433 15.36 6.13 -16.87
N GLU A 434 14.28 5.36 -16.79
CA GLU A 434 14.31 3.90 -16.78
C GLU A 434 14.06 3.35 -18.19
N ILE A 435 14.94 2.45 -18.63
CA ILE A 435 14.97 1.94 -20.00
C ILE A 435 15.12 0.42 -20.01
N CYS A 436 14.70 -0.19 -21.12
CA CYS A 436 14.68 -1.61 -21.32
C CYS A 436 15.53 -1.95 -22.55
N TYR A 437 16.62 -2.68 -22.35
CA TYR A 437 17.50 -3.14 -23.41
C TYR A 437 17.09 -4.53 -23.88
N TYR A 438 16.83 -4.67 -25.18
CA TYR A 438 16.40 -5.94 -25.78
C TYR A 438 17.51 -6.53 -26.63
N THR A 439 17.83 -7.81 -26.41
CA THR A 439 18.81 -8.57 -27.19
C THR A 439 18.27 -9.93 -27.57
N LYS A 440 18.73 -10.51 -28.69
CA LYS A 440 18.27 -11.81 -29.17
C LYS A 440 18.53 -12.91 -28.14
N GLU A 441 17.53 -13.76 -27.88
CA GLU A 441 17.74 -14.96 -27.08
C GLU A 441 18.75 -15.89 -27.76
N SER A 442 19.70 -16.42 -26.97
CA SER A 442 20.82 -17.24 -27.46
C SER A 442 20.46 -18.71 -27.56
#